data_AF-A0A116KKI0-F1
#
_entry.id   AF-A0A116KKI0-F1
#
_cell.length_a   1.000
_cell.length_b   1.000
_cell.length_c   1.000
_cell.angle_alpha   90.00
_cell.angle_beta   90.00
_cell.angle_gamma   90.00
#
_symmetry.space_group_name_H-M   'P 1'
#
loop_
_entity.id
_entity.type
_entity.pdbx_description
1 polymer ?
#
loop_
_entity_poly.entity_id
_entity_poly.type
_entity_poly.pdbx_seq_one_letter_code
_entity_poly.pdbx_strand_id
1 'polypeptide(L)' 'MGKLSPRPNNKRPKYSWNELDSYLQDVLSNPTKDSVTINLSSYELSKDEIIAELKSAGYSVEDPNDGFLIAR' A
#
# COMPACT_ATOMS: atom_id res chain seq x y z
N MET A 1 -13.36 -32.29 -25.37
CA MET A 1 -12.23 -31.34 -25.38
C MET A 1 -12.48 -30.28 -24.31
N GLY A 2 -12.17 -30.57 -23.04
CA GLY A 2 -12.28 -29.58 -21.96
C GLY A 2 -10.92 -28.95 -21.69
N LYS A 3 -10.52 -27.96 -22.49
CA LYS A 3 -9.35 -27.14 -22.16
C LYS A 3 -9.86 -25.86 -21.51
N LEU A 4 -9.90 -25.86 -20.18
CA LEU A 4 -10.07 -24.63 -19.42
C LEU A 4 -9.02 -23.62 -19.90
N SER A 5 -9.46 -22.39 -20.17
CA SER A 5 -8.59 -21.28 -20.56
C SER A 5 -7.46 -21.11 -19.55
N PRO A 6 -6.24 -20.75 -19.98
CA PRO A 6 -5.12 -20.52 -19.05
C PRO A 6 -5.52 -19.51 -17.98
N ARG A 7 -5.09 -19.76 -16.73
CA ARG A 7 -5.41 -18.91 -15.56
C ARG A 7 -5.29 -17.43 -15.95
N PRO A 8 -6.30 -16.59 -15.69
CA PRO A 8 -6.16 -15.16 -15.89
C PRO A 8 -4.93 -14.72 -15.10
N ASN A 9 -3.93 -14.25 -15.84
CA ASN A 9 -2.72 -13.70 -15.27
C ASN A 9 -3.11 -12.34 -14.69
N ASN A 10 -3.75 -12.34 -13.52
CA ASN A 10 -4.07 -11.16 -12.73
C ASN A 10 -2.76 -10.60 -12.14
N LYS A 11 -1.80 -10.24 -13.01
CA LYS A 11 -0.77 -9.28 -12.67
C LYS A 11 -1.45 -7.92 -12.67
N ARG A 12 -2.25 -7.65 -11.62
CA ARG A 12 -2.57 -6.26 -11.31
C ARG A 12 -1.22 -5.56 -11.16
N PRO A 13 -0.96 -4.47 -11.89
CA PRO A 13 0.27 -3.71 -11.69
C PRO A 13 0.32 -3.37 -10.22
N LYS A 14 1.42 -3.76 -9.58
CA LYS A 14 1.62 -3.42 -8.19
C LYS A 14 1.97 -1.93 -8.13
N TYR A 15 1.42 -1.25 -7.14
CA TYR A 15 1.60 0.18 -6.99
C TYR A 15 3.05 0.52 -6.65
N SER A 16 3.52 1.61 -7.24
CA SER A 16 4.85 2.19 -7.06
C SER A 16 4.90 3.19 -5.89
N TRP A 17 6.10 3.65 -5.53
CA TRP A 17 6.29 4.69 -4.51
C TRP A 17 5.48 5.96 -4.78
N ASN A 18 5.42 6.41 -6.04
CA ASN A 18 4.68 7.62 -6.40
C ASN A 18 3.18 7.47 -6.14
N GLU A 19 2.63 6.28 -6.35
CA GLU A 19 1.21 6.00 -6.09
C GLU A 19 0.94 5.92 -4.60
N LEU A 20 1.86 5.36 -3.82
CA LEU A 20 1.78 5.40 -2.36
C LEU A 20 1.81 6.84 -1.84
N ASP A 21 2.77 7.65 -2.29
CA ASP A 21 2.93 9.04 -1.85
C ASP A 21 1.71 9.89 -2.24
N SER A 22 1.25 9.78 -3.49
CA SER A 22 0.04 10.47 -3.93
C SER A 22 -1.19 10.06 -3.10
N TYR A 23 -1.31 8.78 -2.76
CA TYR A 23 -2.41 8.29 -1.93
C TYR A 23 -2.31 8.79 -0.48
N LEU A 24 -1.11 8.82 0.10
CA LEU A 24 -0.86 9.40 1.43
C LEU A 24 -1.24 10.87 1.47
N GLN A 25 -0.76 11.66 0.51
CA GLN A 25 -1.05 13.08 0.41
C GLN A 25 -2.55 13.33 0.19
N ASP A 26 -3.22 12.57 -0.69
CA ASP A 26 -4.66 12.73 -0.95
C ASP A 26 -5.51 12.43 0.29
N VAL A 27 -5.20 11.33 0.99
CA VAL A 27 -5.94 10.93 2.19
C VAL A 27 -5.69 11.88 3.35
N LEU A 28 -4.42 12.24 3.62
CA LEU A 28 -4.06 13.08 4.77
C LEU A 28 -4.28 14.58 4.50
N SER A 29 -4.44 15.00 3.24
CA SER A 29 -4.92 16.35 2.92
C SER A 29 -6.37 16.56 3.35
N ASN A 30 -7.13 15.47 3.57
CA ASN A 30 -8.48 15.57 4.07
C ASN A 30 -8.49 15.71 5.61
N PRO A 31 -8.96 16.84 6.17
CA PRO A 31 -8.97 17.07 7.62
C PRO A 31 -9.90 16.11 8.39
N THR A 32 -10.73 15.31 7.71
CA THR A 32 -11.57 14.28 8.36
C THR A 32 -10.91 12.90 8.42
N LYS A 33 -9.67 12.76 7.92
CA LYS A 33 -8.93 11.49 7.83
C LYS A 33 -7.68 11.59 8.70
N ASP A 34 -7.73 10.98 9.88
CA ASP A 34 -6.59 10.96 10.81
C ASP A 34 -5.56 9.87 10.48
N SER A 35 -5.88 8.94 9.58
CA SER A 35 -4.98 7.84 9.22
C SER A 35 -5.29 7.26 7.84
N VAL A 36 -4.30 6.57 7.29
CA VAL A 36 -4.34 5.92 5.99
C VAL A 36 -3.96 4.44 6.12
N THR A 37 -4.78 3.58 5.53
CA THR A 37 -4.52 2.15 5.49
C THR A 37 -3.86 1.79 4.16
N ILE A 38 -2.68 1.19 4.24
CA ILE A 38 -1.84 0.79 3.12
C ILE A 38 -1.87 -0.74 3.03
N ASN A 39 -2.39 -1.27 1.93
CA ASN A 39 -2.39 -2.71 1.69
C ASN A 39 -1.08 -3.16 1.03
N LEU A 40 -0.21 -3.84 1.78
CA LEU A 40 1.10 -4.28 1.32
C LEU A 40 1.04 -5.21 0.11
N SER A 41 -0.03 -6.01 -0.02
CA SER A 41 -0.20 -6.92 -1.16
C SER A 41 -0.43 -6.18 -2.48
N SER A 42 -0.80 -4.90 -2.41
CA SER A 42 -1.03 -4.06 -3.59
C SER A 42 0.24 -3.35 -4.06
N TYR A 43 1.32 -3.33 -3.27
CA TYR A 43 2.56 -2.63 -3.60
C TYR A 43 3.65 -3.60 -4.05
N GLU A 44 4.58 -3.06 -4.83
CA GLU A 44 5.76 -3.77 -5.33
C GLU A 44 6.91 -3.79 -4.31
N LEU A 45 6.74 -3.01 -3.26
CA LEU A 45 7.70 -2.68 -2.22
C LEU A 45 7.60 -3.62 -1.02
N SER A 46 8.71 -3.79 -0.32
CA SER A 46 8.74 -4.56 0.91
C SER A 46 8.08 -3.79 2.05
N LYS A 47 7.46 -4.51 2.99
CA LYS A 47 6.89 -3.93 4.21
C LYS A 47 7.89 -3.05 4.96
N ASP A 48 9.11 -3.55 5.14
CA ASP A 48 10.17 -2.84 5.87
C ASP A 48 10.61 -1.55 5.16
N GLU A 49 10.66 -1.57 3.82
CA GLU A 49 10.97 -0.37 3.03
C GLU A 49 9.88 0.69 3.19
N ILE A 50 8.60 0.29 3.09
CA ILE A 50 7.45 1.18 3.31
C ILE A 50 7.51 1.80 4.70
N ILE A 51 7.76 0.99 5.74
CA ILE A 51 7.87 1.50 7.12
C ILE A 51 9.04 2.47 7.27
N ALA A 52 10.20 2.16 6.68
CA ALA A 52 11.39 3.01 6.78
C ALA A 52 11.16 4.38 6.13
N GLU A 53 10.60 4.42 4.92
CA GLU A 53 10.31 5.68 4.22
C GLU A 53 9.22 6.49 4.92
N LEU A 54 8.12 5.85 5.33
CA LEU A 54 7.07 6.54 6.08
C LEU A 54 7.61 7.19 7.36
N LYS A 55 8.46 6.47 8.11
CA LYS A 55 9.13 7.02 9.30
C LYS A 55 10.11 8.14 8.96
N SER A 56 10.86 8.01 7.86
CA SER A 56 11.77 9.04 7.36
C SER A 56 11.03 10.33 6.99
N ALA A 57 9.84 10.20 6.41
CA ALA A 57 8.94 11.30 6.08
C ALA A 57 8.22 11.89 7.31
N GLY A 58 8.33 11.27 8.48
CA GLY A 58 7.75 11.74 9.74
C GLY A 58 6.37 11.17 10.07
N TYR A 59 5.88 10.18 9.32
CA TYR A 59 4.63 9.49 9.61
C TYR A 59 4.81 8.44 10.72
N SER A 60 3.79 8.32 11.56
CA SER A 60 3.67 7.25 12.54
C SER A 60 3.05 6.02 11.89
N VAL A 61 3.82 4.94 11.78
CA VAL A 61 3.36 3.68 11.20
C VAL A 61 3.00 2.67 12.28
N GLU A 62 1.76 2.17 12.25
CA GLU A 62 1.29 1.02 13.01
C GLU A 62 1.14 -0.19 12.10
N ASP A 63 1.62 -1.34 12.58
CA ASP A 63 1.60 -2.60 11.86
C ASP A 63 0.74 -3.62 12.63
N PRO A 64 -0.53 -3.79 12.26
CA PRO A 64 -1.41 -4.77 12.87
C PRO A 64 -1.09 -6.23 12.48
N ASN A 65 -0.02 -6.49 11.70
CA ASN A 65 0.40 -7.82 11.25
C ASN A 65 -0.59 -8.57 10.32
N ASP A 66 -1.54 -7.86 9.73
CA ASP A 66 -2.59 -8.44 8.87
C ASP A 66 -2.33 -8.22 7.36
N GLY A 67 -1.10 -7.88 6.97
CA GLY A 67 -0.76 -7.51 5.59
C GLY A 67 -1.13 -6.07 5.20
N PHE A 68 -1.49 -5.27 6.19
CA PHE A 68 -1.76 -3.84 6.06
C PHE A 68 -0.86 -3.04 7.00
N LEU A 69 -0.56 -1.80 6.63
CA LEU A 69 0.06 -0.79 7.50
C LEU A 69 -0.92 0.36 7.68
N ILE A 70 -0.89 0.99 8.85
CA ILE A 70 -1.65 2.20 9.12
C ILE A 70 -0.62 3.32 9.31
N ALA A 71 -0.69 4.37 8.51
CA ALA A 71 0.12 5.57 8.68
C ALA A 71 -0.73 6.76 9.15
N ARG A 72 -0.15 7.64 9.95
CA ARG A 72 -0.76 8.88 10.45
C ARG A 72 0.29 9.96 10.62
#